data_AF-A0A067NKQ0-F1
#
_entry.id   AF-A0A067NKQ0-F1
#
_cell.length_a   1.000
_cell.length_b   1.000
_cell.length_c   1.000
_cell.angle_alpha   90.00
_cell.angle_beta   90.00
_cell.angle_gamma   90.00
#
_symmetry.space_group_name_H-M   'P 1'
#
loop_
_entity.id
_entity.type
_entity.pdbx_description
1 polymer ?
#
loop_
_entity_poly.entity_id
_entity_poly.type
_entity_poly.pdbx_seq_one_letter_code
_entity_poly.pdbx_strand_id
1 'polypeptide(L)'
;MTLMQNAPYIRPHIKELVLLYGIRAGPKNRPFVLDIDYKAFFRGFPNLAVIHCGASPLADVLSFLPGMPVTSLRVREWDTTASELLSFFESCATTIRSLSFKTVFFLHPPANRDMLRVSVVTMSALKELALFNCSRRLPLYPKIEMPNLDVLYCAEWCSKSREEFPDSLVTLAVDWDLGTPLYNATNNIFGLI
;
A
#
# COMPACT_ATOMS: atom_id res chain seq x y z
N MET A 1 5.58 21.78 -6.92
CA MET A 1 6.99 21.41 -7.20
C MET A 1 7.94 22.59 -7.13
N THR A 2 7.51 23.81 -7.48
CA THR A 2 8.26 25.08 -7.40
C THR A 2 8.87 25.35 -6.01
N LEU A 3 8.16 25.03 -4.92
CA LEU A 3 8.67 25.20 -3.56
C LEU A 3 9.89 24.30 -3.24
N MET A 4 9.99 23.13 -3.88
CA MET A 4 11.08 22.16 -3.68
C MET A 4 12.32 22.45 -4.54
N GLN A 5 12.15 23.21 -5.61
CA GLN A 5 13.25 23.77 -6.40
C GLN A 5 13.89 24.96 -5.67
N ASN A 6 13.07 25.76 -4.98
CA ASN A 6 13.53 26.98 -4.32
C ASN A 6 14.08 26.78 -2.89
N ALA A 7 13.92 25.58 -2.30
CA ALA A 7 14.39 25.29 -0.94
C ALA A 7 14.98 23.86 -0.80
N PRO A 8 16.15 23.57 -1.43
CA PRO A 8 16.76 22.24 -1.42
C PRO A 8 17.19 21.77 -0.03
N TYR A 9 17.49 22.69 0.89
CA TYR A 9 17.87 22.40 2.28
C TYR A 9 16.74 21.76 3.09
N ILE A 10 15.48 21.84 2.65
CA ILE A 10 14.34 21.22 3.35
C ILE A 10 14.28 19.72 3.08
N ARG A 11 14.84 19.24 1.95
CA ARG A 11 14.65 17.87 1.49
C ARG A 11 15.12 16.77 2.47
N PRO A 12 16.25 16.92 3.20
CA PRO A 12 16.64 15.96 4.23
C PRO A 12 15.67 15.88 5.42
N HIS A 13 14.82 16.89 5.62
CA HIS A 13 13.85 16.93 6.71
C HIS A 13 12.48 16.34 6.32
N ILE A 14 12.26 16.05 5.03
CA ILE A 14 11.03 15.46 4.53
C ILE A 14 11.10 13.95 4.74
N LYS A 15 10.21 13.44 5.59
CA LYS A 15 10.09 12.01 5.92
C LYS A 15 8.89 11.33 5.27
N GLU A 16 7.94 12.12 4.78
CA GLU A 16 6.69 11.66 4.20
C GLU A 16 6.40 12.42 2.90
N LEU A 17 5.93 11.69 1.88
CA LEU A 17 5.45 12.27 0.63
C LEU A 17 4.06 11.78 0.31
N VAL A 18 3.22 12.70 -0.16
CA VAL A 18 1.88 12.41 -0.66
C VAL A 18 1.83 12.68 -2.16
N LEU A 19 1.60 11.62 -2.93
CA LEU A 19 1.57 11.60 -4.38
C LEU A 19 0.14 11.35 -4.84
N LEU A 20 -0.59 12.44 -5.04
CA LEU A 20 -1.97 12.43 -5.52
C LEU A 20 -1.98 13.06 -6.90
N TYR A 21 -2.14 12.24 -7.94
CA TYR A 21 -2.53 12.79 -9.23
C TYR A 21 -3.98 13.20 -9.16
N GLY A 22 -4.27 14.45 -9.56
CA GLY A 22 -5.62 14.98 -9.57
C GLY A 22 -6.53 14.11 -10.44
N ILE A 23 -7.58 13.56 -9.83
CA ILE A 23 -8.69 12.93 -10.54
C ILE A 23 -9.29 14.00 -11.46
N ARG A 24 -9.02 13.94 -12.76
CA ARG A 24 -9.96 14.48 -13.75
C ARG A 24 -10.44 13.34 -14.61
N ALA A 25 -11.67 12.94 -14.32
CA ALA A 25 -12.52 12.10 -15.13
C ALA A 25 -12.70 12.71 -16.53
N GLY A 26 -12.64 11.85 -17.55
CA GLY A 26 -12.97 12.17 -18.94
C GLY A 26 -12.24 11.24 -19.92
N PRO A 27 -12.92 10.64 -20.92
CA PRO A 27 -12.36 9.65 -21.85
C PRO A 27 -11.29 10.21 -22.82
N LYS A 28 -10.83 11.45 -22.61
CA LYS A 28 -9.75 12.11 -23.38
C LYS A 28 -8.58 12.59 -22.52
N ASN A 29 -8.59 12.34 -21.21
CA ASN A 29 -7.49 12.72 -20.34
C ASN A 29 -6.38 11.68 -20.44
N ARG A 30 -5.47 11.92 -21.39
CA ARG A 30 -4.12 11.34 -21.29
C ARG A 30 -3.60 11.67 -19.89
N PRO A 31 -2.94 10.73 -19.19
CA PRO A 31 -2.24 11.09 -17.97
C PRO A 31 -1.39 12.31 -18.30
N PHE A 32 -1.45 13.35 -17.47
CA PHE A 32 -0.42 14.39 -17.50
C PHE A 32 0.87 13.65 -17.19
N VAL A 33 1.60 13.22 -18.23
CA VAL A 33 2.98 12.79 -18.12
C VAL A 33 3.72 14.07 -17.81
N LEU A 34 3.74 14.40 -16.53
CA LEU A 34 4.75 15.29 -16.00
C LEU A 34 6.06 14.57 -16.33
N ASP A 35 6.79 15.10 -17.32
CA ASP A 35 8.11 14.65 -17.76
C ASP A 35 9.14 14.98 -16.67
N ILE A 36 8.95 14.32 -15.54
CA ILE A 36 9.67 14.52 -14.30
C ILE A 36 10.43 13.22 -14.09
N ASP A 37 11.74 13.34 -14.00
CA ASP A 37 12.57 12.25 -13.54
C ASP A 37 12.25 11.99 -12.05
N TYR A 38 11.27 11.11 -11.83
CA TYR A 38 10.85 10.68 -10.50
C TYR A 38 11.99 10.07 -9.72
N LYS A 39 12.92 9.38 -10.39
CA LYS A 39 14.09 8.79 -9.74
C LYS A 39 15.00 9.88 -9.17
N ALA A 40 15.28 10.92 -9.95
CA ALA A 40 16.03 12.08 -9.46
C ALA A 40 15.27 12.84 -8.36
N PHE A 41 13.95 12.97 -8.51
CA PHE A 41 13.08 13.58 -7.50
C PHE A 41 13.17 12.83 -6.15
N PHE A 42 12.96 11.52 -6.15
CA PHE A 42 12.97 10.69 -4.95
C PHE A 42 14.36 10.60 -4.30
N ARG A 43 15.44 10.54 -5.09
CA ARG A 43 16.82 10.62 -4.58
C ARG A 43 17.11 11.91 -3.82
N GLY A 44 16.31 12.96 -4.05
CA GLY A 44 16.39 14.21 -3.30
C GLY A 44 16.03 14.08 -1.82
N PHE A 45 15.37 12.99 -1.40
CA PHE A 45 14.84 12.81 -0.04
C PHE A 45 15.55 11.66 0.70
N PRO A 46 16.76 11.91 1.25
CA PRO A 46 17.58 10.86 1.85
C PRO A 46 16.98 10.22 3.11
N ASN A 47 15.97 10.86 3.73
CA ASN A 47 15.31 10.39 4.95
C ASN A 47 13.82 10.07 4.73
N LEU A 48 13.39 9.87 3.48
CA LEU A 48 12.01 9.56 3.15
C LEU A 48 11.65 8.14 3.65
N ALA A 49 10.78 8.07 4.65
CA ALA A 49 10.37 6.81 5.25
C ALA A 49 8.98 6.36 4.77
N VAL A 50 8.11 7.31 4.41
CA VAL A 50 6.69 7.07 4.15
C VAL A 50 6.27 7.64 2.79
N ILE A 51 5.59 6.82 1.98
CA ILE A 51 4.93 7.27 0.74
C ILE A 51 3.44 7.00 0.81
N HIS A 52 2.65 8.00 0.45
CA HIS A 52 1.21 7.91 0.24
C HIS A 52 0.96 8.09 -1.25
N CYS A 53 0.36 7.10 -1.91
CA CYS A 53 0.15 7.15 -3.35
C CYS A 53 -1.26 6.67 -3.72
N GLY A 54 -1.83 7.31 -4.74
CA GLY A 54 -2.99 6.77 -5.46
C GLY A 54 -2.58 5.69 -6.48
N ALA A 55 -3.55 5.15 -7.23
CA ALA A 55 -3.29 4.19 -8.31
C ALA A 55 -2.28 4.70 -9.37
N SER A 56 -2.47 5.93 -9.85
CA SER A 56 -1.72 6.44 -11.01
C SER A 56 -0.20 6.49 -10.80
N PRO A 57 0.34 7.05 -9.69
CA PRO A 57 1.78 7.06 -9.46
C PRO A 57 2.33 5.75 -8.90
N LEU A 58 1.51 4.72 -8.67
CA LEU A 58 1.93 3.53 -7.94
C LEU A 58 3.01 2.75 -8.70
N ALA A 59 2.83 2.51 -10.00
CA ALA A 59 3.81 1.79 -10.82
C ALA A 59 5.19 2.47 -10.81
N ASP A 60 5.20 3.80 -10.90
CA ASP A 60 6.42 4.60 -10.81
C ASP A 60 7.09 4.39 -9.44
N VAL A 61 6.33 4.56 -8.34
CA VAL A 61 6.83 4.35 -6.97
C VAL A 61 7.47 2.98 -6.82
N LEU A 62 6.80 1.91 -7.27
CA LEU A 62 7.31 0.54 -7.17
C LEU A 62 8.63 0.34 -7.91
N SER A 63 8.81 0.98 -9.07
CA SER A 63 10.04 0.87 -9.86
C SER A 63 11.27 1.48 -9.17
N PHE A 64 11.07 2.40 -8.22
CA PHE A 64 12.14 3.11 -7.50
C PHE A 64 12.29 2.70 -6.04
N LEU A 65 11.33 1.96 -5.46
CA LEU A 65 11.44 1.43 -4.10
C LEU A 65 12.78 0.73 -3.84
N PRO A 66 13.32 -0.10 -4.76
CA PRO A 66 14.66 -0.66 -4.60
C PRO A 66 15.72 0.45 -4.52
N GLY A 67 16.33 0.61 -3.35
CA GLY A 67 17.37 1.62 -3.09
C GLY A 67 16.86 2.91 -2.46
N MET A 68 15.58 2.99 -2.08
CA MET A 68 15.03 4.08 -1.27
C MET A 68 14.94 3.69 0.22
N PRO A 69 15.00 4.66 1.15
CA PRO A 69 14.84 4.41 2.59
C PRO A 69 13.38 4.20 3.03
N VAL A 70 12.46 4.03 2.08
CA VAL A 70 11.03 3.91 2.33
C VAL A 70 10.73 2.56 2.95
N THR A 71 10.04 2.58 4.09
CA THR A 71 9.62 1.39 4.83
C THR A 71 8.11 1.36 5.08
N SER A 72 7.41 2.46 4.83
CA SER A 72 5.95 2.53 4.92
C SER A 72 5.33 2.99 3.61
N LEU A 73 4.34 2.25 3.13
CA LEU A 73 3.61 2.55 1.91
C LEU A 73 2.11 2.55 2.17
N ARG A 74 1.44 3.63 1.77
CA ARG A 74 -0.01 3.79 1.88
C ARG A 74 -0.59 3.97 0.50
N VAL A 75 -1.33 2.97 0.05
CA VAL A 75 -1.94 2.93 -1.28
C VAL A 75 -3.43 3.15 -1.15
N ARG A 76 -3.98 4.05 -1.96
CA ARG A 76 -5.41 4.34 -1.97
C ARG A 76 -6.02 4.34 -3.36
N GLU A 77 -7.31 4.05 -3.44
CA GLU A 77 -8.12 4.19 -4.66
C GLU A 77 -7.47 3.47 -5.84
N TRP A 78 -7.21 2.18 -5.68
CA TRP A 78 -6.51 1.37 -6.66
C TRP A 78 -7.36 0.21 -7.15
N ASP A 79 -7.82 0.33 -8.40
CA ASP A 79 -8.38 -0.80 -9.13
C ASP A 79 -7.23 -1.59 -9.77
N THR A 80 -7.15 -2.87 -9.43
CA THR A 80 -5.99 -3.73 -9.73
C THR A 80 -6.40 -5.06 -10.34
N THR A 81 -5.48 -5.71 -11.03
CA THR A 81 -5.54 -7.11 -11.44
C THR A 81 -4.76 -8.00 -10.48
N ALA A 82 -4.99 -9.32 -10.54
CA ALA A 82 -4.19 -10.26 -9.73
C ALA A 82 -2.69 -10.16 -10.04
N SER A 83 -2.33 -10.02 -11.33
CA SER A 83 -0.94 -9.85 -11.76
C SER A 83 -0.29 -8.57 -11.22
N GLU A 84 -0.98 -7.44 -11.28
CA GLU A 84 -0.45 -6.17 -10.78
C GLU A 84 -0.27 -6.19 -9.26
N LEU A 85 -1.20 -6.82 -8.54
CA LEU A 85 -1.09 -7.02 -7.11
C LEU A 85 0.13 -7.89 -6.73
N LEU A 86 0.40 -8.94 -7.49
CA LEU A 86 1.55 -9.81 -7.26
C LEU A 86 2.87 -9.07 -7.49
N SER A 87 3.00 -8.38 -8.63
CA SER A 87 4.17 -7.55 -8.92
C SER A 87 4.36 -6.44 -7.88
N PHE A 88 3.27 -5.90 -7.34
CA PHE A 88 3.32 -4.97 -6.20
C PHE A 88 3.96 -5.62 -4.97
N PHE A 89 3.51 -6.81 -4.58
CA PHE A 89 4.07 -7.49 -3.40
C PHE A 89 5.53 -7.89 -3.61
N GLU A 90 5.88 -8.41 -4.79
CA GLU A 90 7.27 -8.72 -5.14
C GLU A 90 8.18 -7.51 -4.99
N SER A 91 7.72 -6.34 -5.42
CA SER A 91 8.48 -5.08 -5.32
C SER A 91 8.63 -4.58 -3.89
N CYS A 92 7.70 -4.93 -3.00
CA CYS A 92 7.67 -4.47 -1.61
C CYS A 92 8.29 -5.46 -0.62
N ALA A 93 8.48 -6.72 -1.02
CA ALA A 93 8.71 -7.86 -0.13
C ALA A 93 9.85 -7.71 0.88
N THR A 94 10.95 -7.09 0.47
CA THR A 94 12.18 -6.99 1.26
C THR A 94 12.37 -5.64 1.95
N THR A 95 11.54 -4.64 1.65
CA THR A 95 11.74 -3.25 2.08
C THR A 95 10.60 -2.71 2.94
N ILE A 96 9.36 -2.99 2.55
CA ILE A 96 8.18 -2.41 3.20
C ILE A 96 7.86 -3.19 4.48
N ARG A 97 7.88 -2.45 5.59
CA ARG A 97 7.55 -2.93 6.94
C ARG A 97 6.12 -2.63 7.34
N SER A 98 5.56 -1.53 6.84
CA SER A 98 4.19 -1.10 7.14
C SER A 98 3.44 -0.78 5.85
N LEU A 99 2.35 -1.52 5.60
CA LEU A 99 1.57 -1.40 4.38
C LEU A 99 0.10 -1.11 4.70
N SER A 100 -0.44 -0.08 4.07
CA SER A 100 -1.87 0.23 4.17
C SER A 100 -2.52 0.28 2.79
N PHE A 101 -3.66 -0.39 2.67
CA PHE A 101 -4.56 -0.30 1.52
C PHE A 101 -5.86 0.36 1.93
N LYS A 102 -6.30 1.36 1.16
CA LYS A 102 -7.60 2.01 1.32
C LYS A 102 -8.35 2.05 0.00
N THR A 103 -9.53 1.43 -0.08
CA THR A 103 -10.33 1.44 -1.32
C THR A 103 -9.55 0.81 -2.48
N VAL A 104 -9.18 -0.47 -2.33
CA VAL A 104 -8.45 -1.23 -3.35
C VAL A 104 -9.33 -2.38 -3.83
N PHE A 105 -9.63 -2.41 -5.12
CA PHE A 105 -10.56 -3.37 -5.69
C PHE A 105 -9.96 -4.15 -6.85
N PHE A 106 -10.44 -5.39 -7.05
CA PHE A 106 -10.12 -6.12 -8.26
C PHE A 106 -11.01 -5.68 -9.42
N LEU A 107 -10.39 -5.30 -10.54
CA LEU A 107 -11.09 -5.12 -11.82
C LEU A 107 -11.81 -6.43 -12.22
N HIS A 108 -11.09 -7.54 -12.08
CA HIS A 108 -11.59 -8.89 -12.30
C HIS A 108 -11.09 -9.79 -11.17
N PRO A 109 -11.95 -10.19 -10.22
CA PRO A 109 -11.55 -11.08 -9.13
C PRO A 109 -11.01 -12.40 -9.71
N PRO A 110 -9.76 -12.79 -9.38
CA PRO A 110 -9.21 -14.04 -9.91
C PRO A 110 -10.01 -15.23 -9.37
N ALA A 111 -10.25 -16.23 -10.23
CA ALA A 111 -10.78 -17.48 -9.73
C ALA A 111 -9.74 -18.14 -8.80
N ASN A 112 -10.18 -18.87 -7.77
CA ASN A 112 -9.27 -19.52 -6.83
C ASN A 112 -8.20 -20.39 -7.54
N ARG A 113 -8.56 -21.00 -8.67
CA ARG A 113 -7.68 -21.87 -9.46
C ARG A 113 -6.55 -21.10 -10.16
N ASP A 114 -6.80 -19.86 -10.56
CA ASP A 114 -5.80 -19.03 -11.24
C ASP A 114 -4.70 -18.63 -10.26
N MET A 115 -5.07 -18.37 -8.99
CA MET A 115 -4.13 -18.03 -7.93
C MET A 115 -3.24 -19.21 -7.51
N LEU A 116 -3.65 -20.46 -7.71
CA LEU A 116 -2.82 -21.63 -7.36
C LEU A 116 -1.59 -21.78 -8.26
N ARG A 117 -1.64 -21.23 -9.49
CA ARG A 117 -0.57 -21.32 -10.48
C ARG A 117 0.52 -20.27 -10.31
N VAL A 118 0.33 -19.35 -9.37
CA VAL A 118 1.24 -18.24 -9.11
C VAL A 118 2.36 -18.67 -8.16
N SER A 119 3.55 -18.13 -8.39
CA SER A 119 4.68 -18.20 -7.46
C SER A 119 4.30 -17.65 -6.08
N VAL A 120 4.92 -18.21 -5.05
CA VAL A 120 4.77 -17.68 -3.68
C VAL A 120 5.60 -16.40 -3.57
N VAL A 121 5.00 -15.35 -3.01
CA VAL A 121 5.65 -14.10 -2.67
C VAL A 121 5.74 -14.01 -1.15
N THR A 122 6.97 -13.97 -0.62
CA THR A 122 7.20 -13.87 0.83
C THR A 122 7.57 -12.44 1.21
N MET A 123 6.65 -11.74 1.86
CA MET A 123 6.82 -10.39 2.40
C MET A 123 7.60 -10.44 3.73
N SER A 124 8.89 -10.76 3.67
CA SER A 124 9.72 -11.00 4.87
C SER A 124 9.97 -9.77 5.73
N ALA A 125 9.91 -8.56 5.17
CA ALA A 125 10.08 -7.32 5.93
C ALA A 125 8.79 -6.82 6.61
N LEU A 126 7.63 -7.30 6.17
CA LEU A 126 6.33 -6.76 6.56
C LEU A 126 5.98 -7.14 8.01
N LYS A 127 5.70 -6.11 8.81
CA LYS A 127 5.30 -6.20 10.23
C LYS A 127 3.88 -5.73 10.47
N GLU A 128 3.43 -4.76 9.70
CA GLU A 128 2.12 -4.13 9.87
C GLU A 128 1.36 -4.12 8.54
N LEU A 129 0.13 -4.61 8.57
CA LEU A 129 -0.79 -4.56 7.43
C LEU A 129 -2.13 -3.97 7.86
N ALA A 130 -2.60 -2.96 7.12
CA ALA A 130 -3.88 -2.33 7.36
C ALA A 130 -4.74 -2.30 6.09
N LEU A 131 -5.95 -2.85 6.17
CA LEU A 131 -6.88 -3.00 5.06
C LEU A 131 -8.17 -2.25 5.36
N PHE A 132 -8.53 -1.31 4.49
CA PHE A 132 -9.72 -0.49 4.63
C PHE A 132 -10.52 -0.52 3.33
N ASN A 133 -11.77 -1.02 3.39
CA ASN A 133 -12.67 -1.05 2.23
C ASN A 133 -12.01 -1.67 0.99
N CYS A 134 -11.41 -2.86 1.13
CA CYS A 134 -10.76 -3.58 0.03
C CYS A 134 -11.65 -4.71 -0.51
N SER A 135 -11.44 -5.15 -1.76
CA SER A 135 -12.14 -6.35 -2.27
C SER A 135 -11.92 -7.56 -1.36
N ARG A 136 -12.94 -8.43 -1.28
CA ARG A 136 -12.81 -9.78 -0.71
C ARG A 136 -11.54 -10.45 -1.24
N ARG A 137 -10.69 -10.93 -0.33
CA ARG A 137 -9.46 -11.72 -0.55
C ARG A 137 -8.16 -10.93 -0.76
N LEU A 138 -8.19 -9.60 -0.79
CA LEU A 138 -6.96 -8.81 -0.65
C LEU A 138 -6.43 -8.87 0.79
N PRO A 139 -5.11 -9.04 1.03
CA PRO A 139 -4.12 -9.76 0.24
C PRO A 139 -3.89 -11.19 0.76
N LEU A 140 -4.86 -11.73 1.52
CA LEU A 140 -4.80 -13.06 2.14
C LEU A 140 -5.02 -14.21 1.15
N TYR A 141 -4.45 -14.07 -0.05
CA TYR A 141 -4.31 -15.18 -0.98
C TYR A 141 -3.23 -16.13 -0.46
N PRO A 142 -3.39 -17.45 -0.62
CA PRO A 142 -2.48 -18.46 -0.07
C PRO A 142 -1.05 -18.41 -0.63
N LYS A 143 -0.77 -17.50 -1.58
CA LYS A 143 0.55 -17.32 -2.19
C LYS A 143 1.28 -16.07 -1.72
N ILE A 144 0.69 -15.25 -0.84
CA ILE A 144 1.38 -14.12 -0.24
C ILE A 144 1.61 -14.46 1.22
N GLU A 145 2.85 -14.77 1.55
CA GLU A 145 3.27 -15.14 2.91
C GLU A 145 3.83 -13.92 3.64
N MET A 146 3.44 -13.74 4.90
CA MET A 146 3.86 -12.62 5.73
C MET A 146 4.36 -13.16 7.09
N PRO A 147 5.50 -13.88 7.11
CA PRO A 147 5.91 -14.66 8.28
C PRO A 147 6.18 -13.82 9.52
N ASN A 148 6.54 -12.54 9.35
CA ASN A 148 6.88 -11.60 10.42
C ASN A 148 5.77 -10.57 10.69
N LEU A 149 4.54 -10.85 10.27
CA LEU A 149 3.42 -9.94 10.45
C LEU A 149 3.01 -9.91 11.93
N ASP A 150 3.31 -8.79 12.59
CA ASP A 150 2.99 -8.57 14.00
C ASP A 150 1.57 -7.99 14.16
N VAL A 151 1.14 -7.14 13.22
CA VAL A 151 -0.10 -6.36 13.35
C VAL A 151 -0.94 -6.43 12.08
N LEU A 152 -2.22 -6.79 12.24
CA LEU A 152 -3.21 -6.82 11.17
C LEU A 152 -4.46 -6.02 11.57
N TYR A 153 -4.72 -4.94 10.82
CA TYR A 153 -5.96 -4.18 10.89
C TYR A 153 -6.83 -4.49 9.69
N CYS A 154 -8.07 -4.93 9.91
CA CYS A 154 -9.04 -5.21 8.86
C CYS A 154 -10.37 -4.52 9.17
N ALA A 155 -10.65 -3.40 8.48
CA ALA A 155 -11.98 -2.81 8.48
C ALA A 155 -12.89 -3.56 7.50
N GLU A 156 -14.08 -3.95 7.97
CA GLU A 156 -15.22 -4.49 7.22
C GLU A 156 -15.17 -5.92 6.64
N TRP A 157 -14.04 -6.66 6.58
CA TRP A 157 -14.02 -7.94 5.79
C TRP A 157 -13.14 -9.10 6.29
N CYS A 158 -12.98 -9.31 7.59
CA CYS A 158 -12.40 -10.58 8.06
C CYS A 158 -13.47 -11.67 8.22
N SER A 159 -14.00 -12.22 7.10
CA SER A 159 -14.87 -13.41 7.15
C SER A 159 -14.11 -14.72 7.35
N LYS A 160 -12.80 -14.65 7.62
CA LYS A 160 -11.93 -15.80 7.83
C LYS A 160 -12.03 -16.28 9.27
N SER A 161 -11.95 -17.59 9.49
CA SER A 161 -11.76 -18.11 10.84
C SER A 161 -10.41 -17.64 11.39
N ARG A 162 -10.30 -17.47 12.71
CA ARG A 162 -9.06 -17.09 13.38
C ARG A 162 -7.87 -18.00 13.02
N GLU A 163 -8.17 -19.23 12.62
CA GLU A 163 -7.23 -20.27 12.21
C GLU A 163 -6.53 -19.98 10.87
N GLU A 164 -6.99 -18.99 10.08
CA GLU A 164 -6.37 -18.61 8.82
C GLU A 164 -5.32 -17.48 8.96
N PHE A 165 -5.09 -16.98 10.18
CA PHE A 165 -4.05 -15.98 10.45
C PHE A 165 -2.73 -16.64 10.83
N PRO A 166 -1.57 -16.02 10.50
CA PRO A 166 -0.28 -16.54 10.92
C PRO A 166 -0.16 -16.52 12.45
N ASP A 167 0.44 -17.57 13.01
CA ASP A 167 0.68 -17.69 14.47
C ASP A 167 1.56 -16.56 15.03
N SER A 168 2.34 -15.89 14.18
CA SER A 168 3.18 -14.74 14.54
C SER A 168 2.38 -13.46 14.82
N LEU A 169 1.08 -13.44 14.54
CA LEU A 169 0.25 -12.26 14.69
C LEU A 169 0.06 -11.89 16.18
N VAL A 170 0.65 -10.76 16.58
CA VAL A 170 0.56 -10.22 17.94
C VAL A 170 -0.73 -9.44 18.15
N THR A 171 -1.12 -8.63 17.16
CA THR A 171 -2.30 -7.76 17.23
C THR A 171 -3.20 -8.00 16.04
N LEU A 172 -4.45 -8.35 16.33
CA LEU A 172 -5.53 -8.46 15.36
C LEU A 172 -6.62 -7.47 15.76
N ALA A 173 -6.93 -6.53 14.89
CA ALA A 173 -8.04 -5.62 15.06
C ALA A 173 -8.97 -5.75 13.85
N VAL A 174 -10.15 -6.32 14.08
CA VAL A 174 -11.19 -6.51 13.08
C VAL A 174 -12.40 -5.68 13.46
N ASP A 175 -13.06 -5.10 12.47
CA ASP A 175 -14.24 -4.24 12.65
C ASP A 175 -15.39 -4.89 13.45
N TRP A 176 -15.43 -6.21 13.58
CA TRP A 176 -16.39 -6.90 14.45
C TRP A 176 -16.19 -6.55 15.93
N ASP A 177 -14.96 -6.22 16.34
CA ASP A 177 -14.61 -5.79 17.70
C ASP A 177 -14.81 -4.28 17.91
N LEU A 178 -15.02 -3.53 16.83
CA LEU A 178 -15.16 -2.08 16.82
C LEU A 178 -16.61 -1.74 16.49
N GLY A 179 -17.52 -1.94 17.46
CA GLY A 179 -18.94 -1.61 17.33
C GLY A 179 -19.18 -0.35 16.47
N THR A 180 -19.88 -0.53 15.35
CA THR A 180 -19.95 0.44 14.24
C THR A 180 -20.55 1.80 14.62
N PRO A 181 -20.29 2.89 13.86
CA PRO A 181 -19.43 3.01 12.69
C PRO A 181 -18.28 4.04 12.87
N LEU A 182 -17.04 3.64 12.58
CA LEU A 182 -15.86 4.52 12.43
C LEU A 182 -15.91 5.37 11.14
N TYR A 183 -17.10 5.74 10.65
CA TYR A 183 -17.25 6.59 9.48
C TYR A 183 -16.64 8.00 9.68
N ASN A 184 -16.44 8.41 10.95
CA ASN A 184 -15.90 9.73 11.31
C ASN A 184 -14.47 9.71 11.89
N ALA A 185 -13.86 8.54 12.15
CA ALA A 185 -12.57 8.46 12.84
C ALA A 185 -11.38 8.08 11.93
N THR A 186 -11.61 7.93 10.62
CA THR A 186 -10.55 7.67 9.64
C THR A 186 -9.49 8.77 9.53
N ASN A 187 -9.68 9.92 10.20
CA ASN A 187 -8.68 10.98 10.32
C ASN A 187 -7.83 10.90 11.61
N ASN A 188 -8.20 10.11 12.62
CA ASN A 188 -7.53 10.13 13.94
C ASN A 188 -6.80 8.84 14.32
N ILE A 189 -6.99 7.72 13.62
CA ILE A 189 -6.24 6.48 13.90
C ILE A 189 -4.75 6.62 13.49
N PHE A 190 -4.41 7.60 12.65
CA PHE A 190 -3.06 7.83 12.16
C PHE A 190 -2.12 8.58 13.13
N GLY A 191 -2.58 8.90 14.34
CA GLY A 191 -1.79 9.58 15.38
C GLY A 191 -1.35 8.70 16.55
N LEU A 192 -1.62 7.39 16.53
CA LEU A 192 -1.35 6.46 17.64
C LEU A 192 -0.49 5.24 17.26
N ILE A 193 0.20 5.30 16.11
CA ILE A 193 1.29 4.36 15.74
C ILE A 193 2.50 5.19 15.31
#